data_AF-A0AAD3D0D1-F1
#
_entry.id   AF-A0AAD3D0D1-F1
#
_cell.length_a   1.000
_cell.length_b   1.000
_cell.length_c   1.000
_cell.angle_alpha   90.00
_cell.angle_beta   90.00
_cell.angle_gamma   90.00
#
_symmetry.space_group_name_H-M   'P 1'
#
loop_
_entity.id
_entity.type
_entity.pdbx_description
1 polymer ?
#
loop_
_entity_poly.entity_id
_entity_poly.type
_entity_poly.pdbx_seq_one_letter_code
_entity_poly.pdbx_strand_id
1 'polypeptide(L)'
;MACIETLYQDFSDNFQPDSFARGGGMTLDSPIWICAFANNQHDLSDITENPEESGFAKALEVANYRTVSIIDENGIVFTRVWCVEELYLTHLYSQKQKTEISTNDEEDKPREGQIWAIYTAYEHENDDGETKNAIGLVAGGTTVDGGDGSYIAAREAEFPMKRILNSICKRKDLNAEPFEAHENYDELNNAVKGAFACSLPALRGALEEGEEEWQEMIKVMSTSLTRDPMRFNFEDGYGWDDLETDAAIQLNDHLPCNIEGLELLYAPFGASFYNAVANFIENRATNLKSLEIWHSTCGTGKDAVLEASSNLARAIGRSNSIVKLELFQTDLIGSLSFLSWIEAFKENKSLRKITIAGLNNGYMIEDVDEDTYDEEDETVENPDDFRQRIYWKEGFFPNAMMTDEEDTRIKEASTCDIEIDQM
;
A
#
# COMPACT_ATOMS: atom_id res chain seq x y z
N MET A 1 11.68 -26.46 16.68
CA MET A 1 12.49 -27.67 16.49
C MET A 1 11.72 -28.75 15.73
N ALA A 2 10.55 -29.20 16.22
CA ALA A 2 9.72 -30.19 15.51
C ALA A 2 9.50 -29.88 14.01
N CYS A 3 9.12 -28.64 13.63
CA CYS A 3 8.94 -28.27 12.23
C CYS A 3 10.21 -28.41 11.37
N ILE A 4 11.39 -28.14 11.94
CA ILE A 4 12.68 -28.26 11.23
C ILE A 4 13.08 -29.73 11.09
N GLU A 5 12.82 -30.53 12.12
CA GLU A 5 13.05 -31.98 12.10
C GLU A 5 12.15 -32.68 11.09
N THR A 6 10.86 -32.32 11.02
CA THR A 6 9.94 -32.84 10.00
C THR A 6 10.34 -32.39 8.60
N LEU A 7 10.70 -31.12 8.40
CA LEU A 7 11.23 -30.64 7.12
C LEU A 7 12.46 -31.45 6.67
N TYR A 8 13.42 -31.69 7.57
CA TYR A 8 14.57 -32.53 7.26
C TYR A 8 14.12 -33.93 6.82
N GLN A 9 13.20 -34.57 7.54
CA GLN A 9 12.70 -35.91 7.19
C GLN A 9 12.03 -35.89 5.81
N ASP A 10 11.14 -34.95 5.56
CA ASP A 10 10.35 -34.81 4.33
C ASP A 10 11.20 -34.65 3.06
N PHE A 11 12.41 -34.09 3.21
CA PHE A 11 13.35 -33.84 2.11
C PHE A 11 14.66 -34.65 2.21
N SER A 12 14.76 -35.57 3.18
CA SER A 12 16.00 -36.34 3.42
C SER A 12 16.29 -37.37 2.32
N ASP A 13 15.24 -37.90 1.70
CA ASP A 13 15.37 -38.93 0.69
C ASP A 13 15.49 -38.37 -0.74
N ASN A 14 16.17 -39.14 -1.59
CA ASN A 14 16.50 -38.75 -2.96
C ASN A 14 16.21 -39.91 -3.92
N PHE A 15 14.93 -40.24 -4.06
CA PHE A 15 14.49 -41.44 -4.76
C PHE A 15 14.45 -41.31 -6.29
N GLN A 16 14.38 -40.08 -6.82
CA GLN A 16 14.31 -39.81 -8.27
C GLN A 16 15.27 -38.69 -8.70
N PRO A 17 15.73 -38.65 -9.97
CA PRO A 17 16.65 -37.62 -10.47
C PRO A 17 16.13 -36.17 -10.33
N ASP A 18 14.82 -35.98 -10.35
CA ASP A 18 14.13 -34.70 -10.14
C ASP A 18 13.90 -34.36 -8.65
N SER A 19 14.18 -35.29 -7.73
CA SER A 19 14.09 -35.05 -6.29
C SER A 19 15.06 -33.95 -5.84
N PHE A 20 16.25 -33.85 -6.45
CA PHE A 20 17.19 -32.75 -6.25
C PHE A 20 16.61 -31.38 -6.66
N ALA A 21 15.86 -31.34 -7.76
CA ALA A 21 15.22 -30.13 -8.27
C ALA A 21 14.14 -29.58 -7.31
N ARG A 22 13.42 -30.50 -6.65
CA ARG A 22 12.44 -30.23 -5.60
C ARG A 22 13.05 -30.12 -4.20
N GLY A 23 14.38 -29.94 -4.12
CA GLY A 23 15.15 -29.71 -2.90
C GLY A 23 15.38 -30.93 -2.00
N GLY A 24 15.19 -32.15 -2.51
CA GLY A 24 15.57 -33.40 -1.87
C GLY A 24 17.07 -33.61 -1.71
N GLY A 25 17.42 -34.61 -0.88
CA GLY A 25 18.80 -34.85 -0.46
C GLY A 25 19.26 -33.88 0.63
N MET A 26 18.33 -33.32 1.41
CA MET A 26 18.69 -32.50 2.57
C MET A 26 19.48 -33.33 3.57
N THR A 27 20.61 -32.77 4.00
CA THR A 27 21.45 -33.30 5.07
C THR A 27 21.29 -32.43 6.31
N LEU A 28 21.80 -32.88 7.45
CA LEU A 28 21.89 -32.06 8.66
C LEU A 28 22.62 -30.73 8.44
N ASP A 29 23.48 -30.65 7.43
CA ASP A 29 24.28 -29.46 7.09
C ASP A 29 23.64 -28.62 5.96
N SER A 30 22.47 -29.02 5.44
CA SER A 30 21.80 -28.28 4.37
C SER A 30 21.25 -26.94 4.87
N PRO A 31 21.70 -25.81 4.29
CA PRO A 31 21.19 -24.50 4.69
C PRO A 31 19.73 -24.35 4.29
N ILE A 32 18.91 -23.88 5.21
CA ILE A 32 17.51 -23.51 5.01
C ILE A 32 17.30 -22.07 5.46
N TRP A 33 16.43 -21.36 4.76
CA TRP A 33 15.99 -20.03 5.18
C TRP A 33 14.69 -20.15 5.96
N ILE A 34 14.65 -19.59 7.16
CA ILE A 34 13.42 -19.55 7.98
C ILE A 34 12.91 -18.10 7.96
N CYS A 35 11.69 -17.92 7.45
CA CYS A 35 11.02 -16.63 7.27
C CYS A 35 11.03 -15.73 8.53
N ALA A 36 11.07 -16.33 9.72
CA ALA A 36 11.17 -15.61 10.99
C ALA A 36 12.45 -14.75 11.12
N PHE A 37 13.52 -15.08 10.41
CA PHE A 37 14.83 -14.41 10.42
C PHE A 37 15.01 -13.34 9.33
N ALA A 38 13.94 -12.97 8.61
CA ALA A 38 13.95 -11.85 7.68
C ALA A 38 14.42 -10.54 8.32
N ASN A 39 14.90 -9.64 7.47
CA ASN A 39 15.39 -8.31 7.88
C ASN A 39 14.36 -7.61 8.76
N ASN A 40 14.84 -6.76 9.66
CA ASN A 40 13.95 -5.99 10.53
C ASN A 40 13.10 -5.03 9.67
N GLN A 41 11.83 -5.36 9.47
CA GLN A 41 10.90 -4.52 8.70
C GLN A 41 10.68 -3.11 9.29
N HIS A 42 11.09 -2.89 10.54
CA HIS A 42 11.00 -1.61 11.23
C HIS A 42 12.33 -0.84 11.26
N ASP A 43 13.41 -1.44 10.72
CA ASP A 43 14.74 -0.82 10.61
C ASP A 43 15.43 -1.32 9.34
N LEU A 44 15.28 -0.55 8.27
CA LEU A 44 15.82 -0.88 6.95
C LEU A 44 17.27 -0.40 6.76
N SER A 45 17.92 0.10 7.81
CA SER A 45 19.28 0.66 7.71
C SER A 45 20.34 -0.37 7.31
N ASP A 46 20.06 -1.66 7.52
CA ASP A 46 20.90 -2.79 7.12
C ASP A 46 20.58 -3.36 5.72
N ILE A 47 19.70 -2.70 4.95
CA ILE A 47 19.27 -3.13 3.61
C ILE A 47 19.94 -2.28 2.55
N THR A 48 20.53 -2.94 1.55
CA THR A 48 21.16 -2.30 0.39
C THR A 48 20.12 -1.62 -0.49
N GLU A 49 20.54 -0.61 -1.25
CA GLU A 49 19.67 0.16 -2.17
C GLU A 49 18.93 -0.75 -3.17
N ASN A 50 19.57 -1.84 -3.60
CA ASN A 50 18.92 -2.96 -4.26
C ASN A 50 18.60 -4.09 -3.24
N PRO A 51 17.33 -4.44 -3.00
CA PRO A 51 16.94 -5.56 -2.11
C PRO A 51 17.52 -6.92 -2.51
N GLU A 52 17.81 -7.14 -3.81
CA GLU A 52 18.47 -8.36 -4.30
C GLU A 52 19.92 -8.51 -3.79
N GLU A 53 20.54 -7.41 -3.35
CA GLU A 53 21.89 -7.41 -2.78
C GLU A 53 21.91 -7.53 -1.25
N SER A 54 20.72 -7.61 -0.64
CA SER A 54 20.57 -7.63 0.81
C SER A 54 21.15 -8.90 1.43
N GLY A 55 21.46 -8.85 2.73
CA GLY A 55 21.85 -10.05 3.49
C GLY A 55 20.80 -11.15 3.45
N PHE A 56 19.52 -10.75 3.32
CA PHE A 56 18.37 -11.63 3.12
C PHE A 56 18.40 -12.36 1.76
N ALA A 57 18.57 -11.64 0.64
CA ALA A 57 18.63 -12.24 -0.69
C ALA A 57 19.87 -13.16 -0.84
N LYS A 58 21.01 -12.77 -0.26
CA LYS A 58 22.21 -13.61 -0.17
C LYS A 58 21.99 -14.86 0.68
N ALA A 59 21.27 -14.74 1.79
CA ALA A 59 20.95 -15.88 2.65
C ALA A 59 19.98 -16.87 1.95
N LEU A 60 19.02 -16.35 1.17
CA LEU A 60 18.19 -17.17 0.29
C LEU A 60 19.01 -17.89 -0.78
N GLU A 61 19.95 -17.20 -1.44
CA GLU A 61 20.85 -17.83 -2.43
C GLU A 61 21.72 -18.93 -1.80
N VAL A 62 22.29 -18.68 -0.60
CA VAL A 62 23.05 -19.69 0.15
C VAL A 62 22.18 -20.87 0.56
N ALA A 63 20.92 -20.64 0.93
CA ALA A 63 19.94 -21.68 1.20
C ALA A 63 19.43 -22.39 -0.07
N ASN A 64 19.91 -21.98 -1.25
CA ASN A 64 19.43 -22.42 -2.56
C ASN A 64 17.92 -22.21 -2.70
N TYR A 65 17.41 -21.08 -2.19
CA TYR A 65 16.00 -20.68 -2.16
C TYR A 65 15.05 -21.68 -1.45
N ARG A 66 15.59 -22.53 -0.56
CA ARG A 66 14.80 -23.39 0.34
C ARG A 66 14.22 -22.55 1.47
N THR A 67 13.00 -22.08 1.27
CA THR A 67 12.32 -21.15 2.17
C THR A 67 11.26 -21.86 3.01
N VAL A 68 11.34 -21.66 4.32
CA VAL A 68 10.45 -22.29 5.31
C VAL A 68 9.70 -21.22 6.08
N SER A 69 8.38 -21.26 6.00
CA SER A 69 7.50 -20.49 6.89
C SER A 69 7.03 -21.37 8.04
N ILE A 70 7.34 -20.98 9.28
CA ILE A 70 6.87 -21.65 10.48
C ILE A 70 5.71 -20.83 11.05
N ILE A 71 4.53 -21.46 11.12
CA ILE A 71 3.33 -20.86 11.70
C ILE A 71 3.06 -21.46 13.09
N ASP A 72 2.43 -20.69 13.96
CA ASP A 72 2.02 -21.18 15.28
C ASP A 72 0.86 -22.19 15.18
N GLU A 73 0.44 -22.72 16.33
CA GLU A 73 -0.68 -23.67 16.45
C GLU A 73 -2.04 -23.08 16.02
N ASN A 74 -2.12 -21.76 15.86
CA ASN A 74 -3.31 -21.02 15.45
C ASN A 74 -3.26 -20.63 13.96
N GLY A 75 -2.19 -21.00 13.24
CA GLY A 75 -2.00 -20.68 11.83
C GLY A 75 -1.77 -19.19 11.57
N ILE A 76 -1.28 -18.44 12.57
CA ILE A 76 -1.03 -17.01 12.43
C ILE A 76 0.32 -16.83 11.71
N VAL A 77 0.26 -16.34 10.48
CA VAL A 77 1.41 -15.84 9.74
C VAL A 77 1.62 -14.37 10.16
N PHE A 78 2.87 -13.97 10.37
CA PHE A 78 3.19 -12.58 10.67
C PHE A 78 2.79 -11.65 9.50
N THR A 79 2.43 -10.41 9.82
CA THR A 79 1.99 -9.34 8.88
C THR A 79 3.14 -8.75 8.04
N ARG A 80 4.14 -9.55 7.63
CA ARG A 80 5.43 -9.06 7.10
C ARG A 80 5.43 -9.00 5.57
N VAL A 81 5.84 -7.85 5.01
CA VAL A 81 6.06 -7.66 3.56
C VAL A 81 7.16 -8.58 3.00
N TRP A 82 8.12 -8.98 3.84
CA TRP A 82 9.18 -9.94 3.49
C TRP A 82 8.63 -11.31 3.06
N CYS A 83 7.48 -11.76 3.57
CA CYS A 83 6.85 -13.00 3.10
C CYS A 83 6.44 -12.90 1.62
N VAL A 84 6.06 -11.69 1.16
CA VAL A 84 5.69 -11.43 -0.23
C VAL A 84 6.93 -11.37 -1.13
N GLU A 85 8.03 -10.76 -0.65
CA GLU A 85 9.32 -10.80 -1.35
C GLU A 85 9.91 -12.23 -1.40
N GLU A 86 9.78 -13.01 -0.33
CA GLU A 86 10.13 -14.44 -0.32
C GLU A 86 9.34 -15.22 -1.36
N LEU A 87 8.03 -14.97 -1.48
CA LEU A 87 7.18 -15.56 -2.53
C LEU A 87 7.62 -15.11 -3.92
N TYR A 88 7.94 -13.83 -4.12
CA TYR A 88 8.43 -13.29 -5.39
C TYR A 88 9.77 -13.90 -5.80
N LEU A 89 10.77 -13.92 -4.91
CA LEU A 89 12.09 -14.46 -5.20
C LEU A 89 12.04 -15.98 -5.43
N THR A 90 11.28 -16.69 -4.60
CA THR A 90 11.17 -18.16 -4.67
C THR A 90 10.37 -18.63 -5.89
N HIS A 91 9.27 -17.95 -6.24
CA HIS A 91 8.36 -18.43 -7.30
C HIS A 91 8.43 -17.67 -8.63
N LEU A 92 8.83 -16.40 -8.67
CA LEU A 92 8.80 -15.57 -9.89
C LEU A 92 10.20 -15.22 -10.41
N TYR A 93 11.10 -14.70 -9.57
CA TYR A 93 12.47 -14.35 -9.98
C TYR A 93 13.28 -15.58 -10.41
N SER A 94 13.17 -16.67 -9.64
CA SER A 94 13.80 -17.96 -9.93
C SER A 94 13.33 -18.59 -11.26
N GLN A 95 12.14 -18.22 -11.74
CA GLN A 95 11.59 -18.65 -13.03
C GLN A 95 12.02 -17.76 -14.21
N LYS A 96 12.27 -16.46 -14.01
CA LYS A 96 12.75 -15.56 -15.08
C LYS A 96 14.20 -15.84 -15.51
N GLN A 97 15.06 -16.32 -14.61
CA GLN A 97 16.41 -16.78 -14.99
C GLN A 97 16.41 -18.02 -15.93
N LYS A 98 15.27 -18.71 -16.07
CA LYS A 98 15.07 -19.86 -16.96
C LYS A 98 15.02 -19.46 -18.44
N THR A 99 14.59 -18.24 -18.74
CA THR A 99 14.35 -17.75 -20.12
C THR A 99 15.53 -17.05 -20.78
N GLU A 100 16.48 -16.49 -20.03
CA GLU A 100 17.60 -15.73 -20.62
C GLU A 100 18.88 -16.55 -20.87
N ILE A 101 19.05 -17.70 -20.20
CA ILE A 101 20.28 -18.52 -20.28
C ILE A 101 20.15 -19.72 -21.26
N SER A 102 18.93 -20.05 -21.71
CA SER A 102 18.68 -21.21 -22.58
C SER A 102 18.92 -20.94 -24.07
N THR A 103 20.15 -20.57 -24.46
CA THR A 103 20.56 -20.57 -25.88
C THR A 103 21.79 -21.42 -26.21
N ASN A 104 22.38 -22.16 -25.27
CA ASN A 104 23.44 -23.11 -25.62
C ASN A 104 23.27 -24.45 -24.89
N ASP A 105 23.22 -25.50 -25.70
CA ASP A 105 23.16 -26.93 -25.40
C ASP A 105 23.96 -27.36 -24.16
N GLU A 106 23.27 -27.61 -23.05
CA GLU A 106 23.48 -28.75 -22.14
C GLU A 106 22.10 -29.13 -21.58
N GLU A 107 21.85 -30.42 -21.36
CA GLU A 107 20.56 -31.00 -20.94
C GLU A 107 19.78 -30.14 -19.95
N ASP A 108 18.47 -30.01 -20.22
CA ASP A 108 17.42 -29.34 -19.43
C ASP A 108 17.39 -29.86 -17.98
N LYS A 109 18.35 -29.43 -17.15
CA LYS A 109 18.42 -29.73 -15.73
C LYS A 109 17.66 -28.63 -14.99
N PRO A 110 16.49 -28.92 -14.38
CA PRO A 110 15.82 -27.94 -13.53
C PRO A 110 16.76 -27.52 -12.40
N ARG A 111 16.94 -26.20 -12.22
CA ARG A 111 17.75 -25.69 -11.11
C ARG A 111 17.16 -26.15 -9.78
N GLU A 112 18.06 -26.57 -8.89
CA GLU A 112 17.80 -27.18 -7.59
C GLU A 112 17.22 -26.16 -6.60
N GLY A 113 16.29 -26.56 -5.71
CA GLY A 113 16.04 -25.88 -4.42
C GLY A 113 14.84 -24.92 -4.31
N GLN A 114 14.01 -24.76 -5.33
CA GLN A 114 12.83 -23.86 -5.30
C GLN A 114 11.66 -24.45 -4.50
N ILE A 115 11.79 -24.55 -3.17
CA ILE A 115 10.71 -25.01 -2.29
C ILE A 115 10.23 -23.83 -1.45
N TRP A 116 8.94 -23.53 -1.53
CA TRP A 116 8.23 -22.82 -0.47
C TRP A 116 7.39 -23.80 0.31
N ALA A 117 7.75 -24.00 1.59
CA ALA A 117 7.07 -24.94 2.46
C ALA A 117 6.53 -24.25 3.72
N ILE A 118 5.29 -24.57 4.09
CA ILE A 118 4.63 -24.08 5.28
C ILE A 118 4.58 -25.19 6.30
N TYR A 119 5.19 -25.02 7.47
CA TYR A 119 5.13 -26.00 8.55
C TYR A 119 4.42 -25.46 9.78
N THR A 120 3.55 -26.27 10.38
CA THR A 120 2.93 -26.01 11.68
C THR A 120 3.31 -27.10 12.69
N ALA A 121 3.46 -26.70 13.96
CA ALA A 121 3.70 -27.60 15.08
C ALA A 121 2.38 -28.26 15.52
N TYR A 122 1.83 -29.12 14.67
CA TYR A 122 0.61 -29.87 14.92
C TYR A 122 0.92 -31.36 15.10
N GLU A 123 0.58 -31.88 16.28
CA GLU A 123 0.72 -33.30 16.59
C GLU A 123 -0.34 -34.11 15.83
N HIS A 124 0.11 -35.11 15.09
CA HIS A 124 -0.75 -36.02 14.34
C HIS A 124 -0.13 -37.42 14.30
N GLU A 125 -0.92 -38.42 13.91
CA GLU A 125 -0.46 -39.79 13.71
C GLU A 125 -0.42 -40.04 12.20
N ASN A 126 0.71 -40.51 11.66
CA ASN A 126 0.80 -40.85 10.24
C ASN A 126 0.15 -42.22 9.94
N ASP A 127 0.07 -42.59 8.66
CA ASP A 127 -0.54 -43.87 8.21
C ASP A 127 0.11 -45.13 8.83
N ASP A 128 1.35 -45.01 9.30
CA ASP A 128 2.10 -46.10 9.96
C ASP A 128 1.86 -46.18 11.48
N GLY A 129 1.06 -45.26 12.05
CA GLY A 129 0.78 -45.19 13.47
C GLY A 129 1.86 -44.46 14.29
N GLU A 130 2.78 -43.76 13.64
CA GLU A 130 3.81 -42.95 14.32
C GLU A 130 3.27 -41.55 14.64
N THR A 131 3.42 -41.14 15.90
CA THR A 131 3.16 -39.74 16.30
C THR A 131 4.22 -38.82 15.73
N LYS A 132 3.80 -37.84 14.92
CA LYS A 132 4.61 -36.73 14.41
C LYS A 132 4.20 -35.44 15.12
N ASN A 133 5.16 -34.55 15.38
CA ASN A 133 4.94 -33.32 16.16
C ASN A 133 4.81 -32.05 15.31
N ALA A 134 4.88 -32.19 13.99
CA ALA A 134 4.73 -31.10 13.04
C ALA A 134 4.38 -31.66 11.67
N ILE A 135 3.76 -30.81 10.84
CA ILE A 135 3.31 -31.15 9.49
C ILE A 135 3.58 -30.00 8.52
N GLY A 136 4.03 -30.36 7.32
CA GLY A 136 4.26 -29.44 6.21
C GLY A 136 3.09 -29.39 5.23
N LEU A 137 2.87 -28.25 4.58
CA LEU A 137 2.18 -28.08 3.31
C LEU A 137 3.21 -27.60 2.29
N VAL A 138 3.35 -28.34 1.19
CA VAL A 138 4.38 -28.10 0.16
C VAL A 138 3.74 -28.25 -1.21
N ALA A 139 3.78 -27.20 -2.02
CA ALA A 139 3.28 -27.24 -3.37
C ALA A 139 4.01 -28.32 -4.20
N GLY A 140 3.26 -29.31 -4.70
CA GLY A 140 3.82 -30.42 -5.47
C GLY A 140 4.36 -31.59 -4.65
N GLY A 141 4.21 -31.56 -3.32
CA GLY A 141 4.65 -32.62 -2.42
C GLY A 141 6.11 -32.52 -1.99
N THR A 142 6.50 -33.42 -1.09
CA THR A 142 7.86 -33.60 -0.55
C THR A 142 8.56 -34.77 -1.24
N THR A 143 9.86 -35.00 -1.00
CA THR A 143 10.57 -36.09 -1.69
C THR A 143 10.25 -37.47 -1.12
N VAL A 144 9.90 -37.55 0.16
CA VAL A 144 9.39 -38.79 0.78
C VAL A 144 8.01 -39.20 0.24
N ASP A 145 7.24 -38.27 -0.32
CA ASP A 145 5.97 -38.57 -1.01
C ASP A 145 6.20 -39.31 -2.34
N GLY A 146 7.45 -39.41 -2.84
CA GLY A 146 7.82 -40.15 -4.05
C GLY A 146 7.18 -39.63 -5.34
N GLY A 147 6.57 -38.44 -5.32
CA GLY A 147 5.77 -37.88 -6.40
C GLY A 147 4.37 -38.52 -6.56
N ASP A 148 3.95 -39.36 -5.60
CA ASP A 148 2.63 -40.00 -5.62
C ASP A 148 1.58 -39.09 -4.96
N GLY A 149 0.55 -38.73 -5.73
CA GLY A 149 -0.54 -37.87 -5.24
C GLY A 149 -1.30 -38.44 -4.04
N SER A 150 -1.28 -39.76 -3.81
CA SER A 150 -1.90 -40.37 -2.64
C SER A 150 -1.13 -40.12 -1.35
N TYR A 151 0.20 -40.18 -1.37
CA TYR A 151 1.04 -39.86 -0.20
C TYR A 151 1.02 -38.36 0.11
N ILE A 152 1.03 -37.52 -0.92
CA ILE A 152 0.84 -36.07 -0.78
C ILE A 152 -0.51 -35.80 -0.10
N ALA A 153 -1.60 -36.37 -0.61
CA ALA A 153 -2.93 -36.17 -0.05
C ALA A 153 -3.07 -36.70 1.39
N ALA A 154 -2.44 -37.84 1.72
CA ALA A 154 -2.46 -38.39 3.07
C ALA A 154 -1.77 -37.47 4.07
N ARG A 155 -0.56 -36.96 3.75
CA ARG A 155 0.13 -35.97 4.57
C ARG A 155 -0.70 -34.69 4.71
N GLU A 156 -1.20 -34.13 3.61
CA GLU A 156 -1.93 -32.86 3.64
C GLU A 156 -3.29 -32.95 4.35
N ALA A 157 -3.90 -34.14 4.43
CA ALA A 157 -5.15 -34.37 5.16
C ALA A 157 -5.02 -34.13 6.68
N GLU A 158 -3.82 -34.36 7.24
CA GLU A 158 -3.54 -34.13 8.66
C GLU A 158 -3.23 -32.66 8.98
N PHE A 159 -3.07 -31.80 7.96
CA PHE A 159 -2.88 -30.38 8.17
C PHE A 159 -4.17 -29.78 8.76
N PRO A 160 -4.11 -28.95 9.81
CA PRO A 160 -5.30 -28.49 10.55
C PRO A 160 -6.13 -27.43 9.82
N MET A 161 -6.28 -27.54 8.49
CA MET A 161 -7.00 -26.63 7.60
C MET A 161 -8.42 -26.36 8.09
N LYS A 162 -9.11 -27.42 8.54
CA LYS A 162 -10.47 -27.33 9.10
C LYS A 162 -10.55 -26.39 10.31
N ARG A 163 -9.58 -26.47 11.23
CA ARG A 163 -9.53 -25.61 12.43
C ARG A 163 -9.24 -24.16 12.05
N ILE A 164 -8.32 -23.93 11.10
CA ILE A 164 -7.97 -22.60 10.59
C ILE A 164 -9.18 -21.92 9.93
N LEU A 165 -9.84 -22.61 8.99
CA LEU A 165 -11.00 -22.09 8.28
C LEU A 165 -12.18 -21.77 9.23
N ASN A 166 -12.46 -22.66 10.19
CA ASN A 166 -13.48 -22.43 11.20
C ASN A 166 -13.11 -21.29 12.17
N SER A 167 -11.82 -21.10 12.45
CA SER A 167 -11.31 -20.00 13.27
C SER A 167 -11.51 -18.64 12.57
N ILE A 168 -11.20 -18.55 11.27
CA ILE A 168 -11.47 -17.35 10.46
C ILE A 168 -12.96 -17.02 10.49
N CYS A 169 -13.83 -18.03 10.39
CA CYS A 169 -15.29 -17.88 10.52
C CYS A 169 -15.79 -17.66 11.97
N LYS A 170 -14.89 -17.52 12.96
CA LYS A 170 -15.20 -17.32 14.39
C LYS A 170 -16.16 -18.37 14.96
N ARG A 171 -16.06 -19.62 14.50
CA ARG A 171 -16.95 -20.70 14.96
C ARG A 171 -16.55 -21.18 16.35
N LYS A 172 -17.56 -21.53 17.15
CA LYS A 172 -17.35 -22.13 18.48
C LYS A 172 -16.80 -23.56 18.40
N ASP A 173 -17.21 -24.30 17.37
CA ASP A 173 -16.69 -25.63 17.10
C ASP A 173 -15.71 -25.56 15.94
N LEU A 174 -14.42 -25.67 16.25
CA LEU A 174 -13.34 -25.63 15.27
C LEU A 174 -13.18 -26.92 14.47
N ASN A 175 -13.85 -28.01 14.88
CA ASN A 175 -13.76 -29.33 14.22
C ASN A 175 -14.96 -29.63 13.30
N ALA A 176 -15.91 -28.71 13.21
CA ALA A 176 -17.04 -28.86 12.29
C ALA A 176 -16.59 -28.75 10.82
N GLU A 177 -17.41 -29.19 9.86
CA GLU A 177 -17.10 -28.99 8.44
C GLU A 177 -17.01 -27.50 8.10
N PRO A 178 -15.91 -27.00 7.50
CA PRO A 178 -15.77 -25.60 7.11
C PRO A 178 -16.86 -25.17 6.16
N PHE A 179 -17.23 -23.90 6.20
CA PHE A 179 -18.08 -23.33 5.15
C PHE A 179 -17.29 -23.28 3.84
N GLU A 180 -17.94 -23.60 2.72
CA GLU A 180 -17.36 -23.46 1.37
C GLU A 180 -17.14 -21.99 1.00
N ALA A 181 -18.01 -21.10 1.48
CA ALA A 181 -17.90 -19.65 1.32
C ALA A 181 -18.34 -18.95 2.61
N HIS A 182 -17.67 -17.86 2.98
CA HIS A 182 -17.98 -17.07 4.17
C HIS A 182 -17.43 -15.65 4.05
N GLU A 183 -18.15 -14.65 4.55
CA GLU A 183 -17.77 -13.23 4.47
C GLU A 183 -16.39 -12.94 5.07
N ASN A 184 -16.02 -13.59 6.19
CA ASN A 184 -14.70 -13.44 6.79
C ASN A 184 -13.54 -13.96 5.91
N TYR A 185 -13.78 -14.91 4.99
CA TYR A 185 -12.75 -15.30 4.02
C TYR A 185 -12.52 -14.19 3.01
N ASP A 186 -13.62 -13.60 2.52
CA ASP A 186 -13.56 -12.46 1.59
C ASP A 186 -12.92 -11.24 2.26
N GLU A 187 -13.29 -10.96 3.52
CA GLU A 187 -12.72 -9.89 4.33
C GLU A 187 -11.20 -10.06 4.51
N LEU A 188 -10.74 -11.27 4.85
CA LEU A 188 -9.31 -11.58 4.98
C LEU A 188 -8.58 -11.44 3.65
N ASN A 189 -9.14 -11.99 2.57
CA ASN A 189 -8.54 -11.90 1.23
C ASN A 189 -8.44 -10.44 0.77
N ASN A 190 -9.49 -9.65 0.97
CA ASN A 190 -9.51 -8.22 0.63
C ASN A 190 -8.54 -7.42 1.50
N ALA A 191 -8.40 -7.75 2.79
CA ALA A 191 -7.43 -7.11 3.66
C ALA A 191 -5.99 -7.33 3.18
N VAL A 192 -5.64 -8.57 2.81
CA VAL A 192 -4.31 -8.91 2.31
C VAL A 192 -4.03 -8.25 0.95
N LYS A 193 -4.95 -8.40 -0.01
CA LYS A 193 -4.80 -7.84 -1.35
C LYS A 193 -4.79 -6.30 -1.31
N GLY A 194 -5.69 -5.70 -0.55
CA GLY A 194 -5.79 -4.26 -0.38
C GLY A 194 -4.56 -3.66 0.29
N ALA A 195 -3.98 -4.32 1.30
CA ALA A 195 -2.74 -3.86 1.92
C ALA A 195 -1.57 -3.82 0.92
N PHE A 196 -1.45 -4.82 0.06
CA PHE A 196 -0.45 -4.83 -1.01
C PHE A 196 -0.71 -3.71 -2.03
N ALA A 197 -1.98 -3.56 -2.45
CA ALA A 197 -2.40 -2.57 -3.44
C ALA A 197 -2.31 -1.12 -2.93
N CYS A 198 -2.17 -0.87 -1.63
CA CYS A 198 -1.90 0.46 -1.09
C CYS A 198 -0.43 0.90 -1.22
N SER A 199 0.48 0.00 -1.64
CA SER A 199 1.90 0.33 -1.74
C SER A 199 2.23 1.03 -3.05
N LEU A 200 3.16 1.99 -3.00
CA LEU A 200 3.67 2.68 -4.18
C LEU A 200 4.18 1.68 -5.26
N PRO A 201 5.03 0.68 -4.96
CA PRO A 201 5.51 -0.24 -5.99
C PRO A 201 4.40 -1.04 -6.68
N ALA A 202 3.34 -1.44 -5.95
CA ALA A 202 2.23 -2.19 -6.54
C ALA A 202 1.41 -1.32 -7.50
N LEU A 203 1.07 -0.09 -7.08
CA LEU A 203 0.33 0.86 -7.91
C LEU A 203 1.15 1.27 -9.14
N ARG A 204 2.47 1.46 -8.99
CA ARG A 204 3.38 1.77 -10.10
C ARG A 204 3.51 0.64 -11.08
N GLY A 205 3.73 -0.59 -10.61
CA GLY A 205 3.79 -1.75 -11.48
C GLY A 205 2.50 -1.93 -12.29
N ALA A 206 1.34 -1.67 -11.67
CA ALA A 206 0.06 -1.71 -12.37
C ALA A 206 -0.09 -0.59 -13.41
N LEU A 207 0.30 0.64 -13.07
CA LEU A 207 0.29 1.78 -13.99
C LEU A 207 1.20 1.56 -15.21
N GLU A 208 2.38 0.98 -15.00
CA GLU A 208 3.36 0.68 -16.05
C GLU A 208 2.92 -0.45 -16.98
N GLU A 209 2.18 -1.44 -16.47
CA GLU A 209 1.67 -2.56 -17.26
C GLU A 209 0.54 -2.13 -18.20
N GLY A 210 -0.39 -1.29 -17.71
CA GLY A 210 -1.44 -0.71 -18.54
C GLY A 210 -2.70 -0.33 -17.79
N GLU A 211 -3.65 0.25 -18.54
CA GLU A 211 -4.92 0.73 -18.00
C GLU A 211 -5.75 -0.37 -17.32
N GLU A 212 -5.76 -1.60 -17.86
CA GLU A 212 -6.56 -2.69 -17.28
C GLU A 212 -6.03 -3.09 -15.89
N GLU A 213 -4.72 -3.26 -15.78
CA GLU A 213 -4.03 -3.58 -14.53
C GLU A 213 -4.11 -2.45 -13.52
N TRP A 214 -3.99 -1.20 -13.96
CA TRP A 214 -4.22 -0.02 -13.14
C TRP A 214 -5.64 -0.02 -12.54
N GLN A 215 -6.67 -0.21 -13.36
CA GLN A 215 -8.07 -0.26 -12.90
C GLN A 215 -8.31 -1.42 -11.91
N GLU A 216 -7.73 -2.60 -12.17
CA GLU A 216 -7.84 -3.72 -11.24
C GLU A 216 -7.15 -3.40 -9.91
N MET A 217 -5.95 -2.81 -9.95
CA MET A 217 -5.15 -2.49 -8.77
C MET A 217 -5.83 -1.45 -7.87
N ILE A 218 -6.31 -0.32 -8.43
CA ILE A 218 -6.99 0.70 -7.63
C ILE A 218 -8.33 0.19 -7.07
N LYS A 219 -9.02 -0.69 -7.80
CA LYS A 219 -10.22 -1.36 -7.30
C LYS A 219 -9.89 -2.25 -6.10
N VAL A 220 -8.80 -3.02 -6.17
CA VAL A 220 -8.32 -3.83 -5.03
C VAL A 220 -7.91 -2.94 -3.86
N MET A 221 -7.17 -1.85 -4.12
CA MET A 221 -6.79 -0.85 -3.11
C MET A 221 -8.01 -0.33 -2.35
N SER A 222 -9.11 -0.03 -3.05
CA SER A 222 -10.34 0.48 -2.43
C SER A 222 -10.98 -0.46 -1.40
N THR A 223 -10.66 -1.76 -1.45
CA THR A 223 -11.12 -2.78 -0.51
C THR A 223 -10.24 -2.92 0.73
N SER A 224 -9.13 -2.20 0.78
CA SER A 224 -8.18 -2.26 1.89
C SER A 224 -8.82 -1.88 3.22
N LEU A 225 -8.49 -2.64 4.26
CA LEU A 225 -8.88 -2.36 5.64
C LEU A 225 -7.81 -1.53 6.38
N THR A 226 -6.81 -1.03 5.66
CA THR A 226 -5.76 -0.22 6.26
C THR A 226 -6.33 1.03 6.95
N ARG A 227 -5.69 1.39 8.05
CA ARG A 227 -5.92 2.64 8.78
C ARG A 227 -4.71 3.56 8.67
N ASP A 228 -3.63 3.08 8.06
CA ASP A 228 -2.42 3.86 7.92
C ASP A 228 -2.71 5.09 7.05
N PRO A 229 -2.06 6.25 7.33
CA PRO A 229 -2.14 7.40 6.45
C PRO A 229 -1.65 7.05 5.04
N MET A 230 -2.32 7.58 4.03
CA MET A 230 -1.85 7.52 2.65
C MET A 230 -1.21 8.84 2.25
N ARG A 231 -0.02 8.76 1.66
CA ARG A 231 0.75 9.91 1.19
C ARG A 231 1.04 9.78 -0.29
N PHE A 232 0.70 10.81 -1.05
CA PHE A 232 1.05 10.95 -2.45
C PHE A 232 1.90 12.20 -2.62
N ASN A 233 3.15 12.00 -3.06
CA ASN A 233 4.07 13.09 -3.40
C ASN A 233 4.31 13.10 -4.91
N PHE A 234 3.78 14.12 -5.58
CA PHE A 234 3.85 14.28 -7.04
C PHE A 234 5.01 15.19 -7.49
N GLU A 235 5.94 15.47 -6.57
CA GLU A 235 7.24 16.08 -6.88
C GLU A 235 8.14 15.10 -7.64
N ASP A 236 8.95 15.66 -8.54
CA ASP A 236 9.90 14.93 -9.38
C ASP A 236 10.75 13.95 -8.56
N GLY A 237 10.78 12.68 -8.98
CA GLY A 237 11.57 11.64 -8.34
C GLY A 237 10.95 10.99 -7.09
N TYR A 238 9.70 11.32 -6.72
CA TYR A 238 8.98 10.65 -5.63
C TYR A 238 7.98 9.59 -6.11
N GLY A 239 7.99 9.27 -7.40
CA GLY A 239 7.29 8.12 -7.97
C GLY A 239 5.87 8.43 -8.47
N TRP A 240 5.39 9.67 -8.38
CA TRP A 240 4.09 10.08 -8.94
C TRP A 240 4.20 11.25 -9.91
N ASP A 241 5.41 11.66 -10.26
CA ASP A 241 5.75 12.83 -11.05
C ASP A 241 5.32 12.76 -12.52
N ASP A 242 5.19 11.56 -13.05
CA ASP A 242 4.70 11.25 -14.40
C ASP A 242 3.22 10.84 -14.44
N LEU A 243 2.50 10.90 -13.29
CA LEU A 243 1.11 10.48 -13.23
C LEU A 243 0.22 11.48 -13.99
N GLU A 244 -0.59 10.97 -14.92
CA GLU A 244 -1.58 11.80 -15.62
C GLU A 244 -2.75 12.20 -14.71
N THR A 245 -3.38 13.33 -15.01
CA THR A 245 -4.51 13.89 -14.24
C THR A 245 -5.64 12.89 -14.01
N ASP A 246 -6.02 12.12 -15.04
CA ASP A 246 -7.11 11.15 -14.92
C ASP A 246 -6.76 10.03 -13.93
N ALA A 247 -5.52 9.52 -13.96
CA ALA A 247 -5.06 8.52 -13.01
C ALA A 247 -4.96 9.09 -11.57
N ALA A 248 -4.53 10.35 -11.43
CA ALA A 248 -4.51 11.05 -10.14
C ALA A 248 -5.92 11.24 -9.54
N ILE A 249 -6.92 11.55 -10.37
CA ILE A 249 -8.32 11.62 -9.96
C ILE A 249 -8.81 10.23 -9.52
N GLN A 250 -8.51 9.20 -10.30
CA GLN A 250 -8.91 7.82 -10.01
C GLN A 250 -8.33 7.29 -8.70
N LEU A 251 -7.12 7.71 -8.30
CA LEU A 251 -6.56 7.41 -6.97
C LEU A 251 -7.49 7.89 -5.86
N ASN A 252 -7.93 9.15 -5.92
CA ASN A 252 -8.84 9.72 -4.92
C ASN A 252 -10.19 9.00 -4.90
N ASP A 253 -10.73 8.70 -6.08
CA ASP A 253 -12.00 7.98 -6.20
C ASP A 253 -11.94 6.55 -5.64
N HIS A 254 -10.75 5.96 -5.55
CA HIS A 254 -10.52 4.59 -5.08
C HIS A 254 -9.75 4.49 -3.76
N LEU A 255 -9.53 5.59 -3.05
CA LEU A 255 -8.92 5.58 -1.72
C LEU A 255 -9.64 4.60 -0.78
N PRO A 256 -8.93 3.85 0.08
CA PRO A 256 -9.56 3.03 1.10
C PRO A 256 -10.35 3.91 2.06
N CYS A 257 -11.58 3.49 2.41
CA CYS A 257 -12.47 4.32 3.24
C CYS A 257 -11.99 4.50 4.69
N ASN A 258 -11.16 3.58 5.19
CA ASN A 258 -10.77 3.50 6.60
C ASN A 258 -9.45 4.19 6.96
N ILE A 259 -8.77 4.81 5.98
CA ILE A 259 -7.50 5.53 6.23
C ILE A 259 -7.68 6.61 7.29
N GLU A 260 -6.68 6.79 8.15
CA GLU A 260 -6.73 7.81 9.20
C GLU A 260 -6.10 9.14 8.77
N GLY A 261 -5.33 9.16 7.68
CA GLY A 261 -4.71 10.37 7.16
C GLY A 261 -4.62 10.35 5.64
N LEU A 262 -4.71 11.53 5.04
CA LEU A 262 -4.44 11.75 3.63
C LEU A 262 -3.48 12.93 3.48
N GLU A 263 -2.31 12.68 2.88
CA GLU A 263 -1.28 13.67 2.58
C GLU A 263 -1.12 13.80 1.06
N LEU A 264 -1.35 14.99 0.53
CA LEU A 264 -1.22 15.31 -0.88
C LEU A 264 -0.16 16.41 -1.03
N LEU A 265 0.95 16.10 -1.70
CA LEU A 265 2.07 17.01 -1.87
C LEU A 265 2.33 17.26 -3.35
N TYR A 266 2.50 18.53 -3.72
CA TYR A 266 2.83 18.96 -5.08
C TYR A 266 1.84 18.49 -6.14
N ALA A 267 0.52 18.53 -5.89
CA ALA A 267 -0.51 18.00 -6.77
C ALA A 267 -1.03 19.03 -7.80
N PRO A 268 -0.53 19.05 -9.07
CA PRO A 268 -0.89 20.04 -10.10
C PRO A 268 -2.17 19.68 -10.89
N PHE A 269 -3.10 18.91 -10.33
CA PHE A 269 -4.16 18.25 -11.12
C PHE A 269 -5.47 19.05 -11.25
N GLY A 270 -5.48 20.29 -10.76
CA GLY A 270 -6.57 21.22 -10.95
C GLY A 270 -7.86 20.92 -10.18
N ALA A 271 -8.91 21.69 -10.47
CA ALA A 271 -10.16 21.70 -9.71
C ALA A 271 -10.86 20.33 -9.65
N SER A 272 -10.82 19.55 -10.74
CA SER A 272 -11.42 18.22 -10.80
C SER A 272 -10.81 17.26 -9.78
N PHE A 273 -9.49 17.34 -9.55
CA PHE A 273 -8.80 16.53 -8.55
C PHE A 273 -9.27 16.86 -7.14
N TYR A 274 -9.37 18.14 -6.77
CA TYR A 274 -9.85 18.53 -5.44
C TYR A 274 -11.34 18.28 -5.24
N ASN A 275 -12.13 18.30 -6.31
CA ASN A 275 -13.50 17.82 -6.27
C ASN A 275 -13.57 16.31 -5.96
N ALA A 276 -12.66 15.51 -6.52
CA ALA A 276 -12.54 14.08 -6.17
C ALA A 276 -12.12 13.88 -4.71
N VAL A 277 -11.18 14.68 -4.20
CA VAL A 277 -10.79 14.69 -2.77
C VAL A 277 -12.00 15.04 -1.88
N ALA A 278 -12.73 16.11 -2.21
CA ALA A 278 -13.92 16.52 -1.48
C ALA A 278 -15.01 15.44 -1.50
N ASN A 279 -15.22 14.79 -2.65
CA ASN A 279 -16.14 13.68 -2.82
C ASN A 279 -15.77 12.47 -1.96
N PHE A 280 -14.48 12.11 -1.91
CA PHE A 280 -13.98 11.06 -1.03
C PHE A 280 -14.29 11.37 0.44
N ILE A 281 -13.95 12.58 0.91
CA ILE A 281 -14.16 13.01 2.29
C ILE A 281 -15.64 12.95 2.66
N GLU A 282 -16.52 13.46 1.79
CA GLU A 282 -17.94 13.56 2.09
C GLU A 282 -18.68 12.22 2.02
N ASN A 283 -18.34 11.38 1.04
CA ASN A 283 -19.18 10.23 0.69
C ASN A 283 -18.57 8.87 1.02
N ARG A 284 -17.25 8.78 1.23
CA ARG A 284 -16.56 7.49 1.39
C ARG A 284 -15.72 7.39 2.66
N ALA A 285 -15.06 8.45 3.10
CA ALA A 285 -14.19 8.42 4.27
C ALA A 285 -14.99 8.12 5.55
N THR A 286 -14.60 7.07 6.28
CA THR A 286 -15.25 6.65 7.53
C THR A 286 -14.41 6.93 8.77
N ASN A 287 -13.10 7.11 8.61
CA ASN A 287 -12.16 7.22 9.73
C ASN A 287 -11.05 8.26 9.50
N LEU A 288 -11.19 9.16 8.52
CA LEU A 288 -10.18 10.15 8.19
C LEU A 288 -10.04 11.19 9.32
N LYS A 289 -8.85 11.26 9.94
CA LYS A 289 -8.52 12.12 11.07
C LYS A 289 -7.65 13.31 10.67
N SER A 290 -6.73 13.13 9.72
CA SER A 290 -5.89 14.22 9.19
C SER A 290 -6.05 14.38 7.68
N LEU A 291 -6.13 15.64 7.24
CA LEU A 291 -5.98 16.01 5.84
C LEU A 291 -4.86 17.04 5.75
N GLU A 292 -3.89 16.76 4.90
CA GLU A 292 -2.71 17.61 4.71
C GLU A 292 -2.49 17.81 3.21
N ILE A 293 -2.49 19.07 2.77
CA ILE A 293 -2.28 19.44 1.38
C ILE A 293 -1.16 20.48 1.34
N TRP A 294 -0.10 20.16 0.59
CA TRP A 294 1.14 20.93 0.57
C TRP A 294 1.54 21.26 -0.86
N HIS A 295 1.98 22.49 -1.12
CA HIS A 295 2.53 22.91 -2.42
C HIS A 295 1.63 22.61 -3.63
N SER A 296 0.32 22.74 -3.48
CA SER A 296 -0.62 22.24 -4.49
C SER A 296 -1.69 23.27 -4.87
N THR A 297 -2.05 23.34 -6.16
CA THR A 297 -3.00 24.34 -6.69
C THR A 297 -4.19 23.74 -7.43
N CYS A 298 -5.36 24.37 -7.28
CA CYS A 298 -6.62 24.09 -7.96
C CYS A 298 -6.63 24.47 -9.45
N GLY A 299 -5.63 25.21 -9.95
CA GLY A 299 -5.51 25.50 -11.39
C GLY A 299 -6.40 26.65 -11.88
N THR A 300 -6.78 26.65 -13.17
CA THR A 300 -7.24 27.87 -13.85
C THR A 300 -8.73 28.16 -13.76
N GLY A 301 -9.05 29.46 -13.82
CA GLY A 301 -10.40 29.99 -13.90
C GLY A 301 -11.04 30.23 -12.55
N LYS A 302 -11.48 31.48 -12.32
CA LYS A 302 -12.13 31.93 -11.08
C LYS A 302 -13.22 30.98 -10.58
N ASP A 303 -14.12 30.55 -11.48
CA ASP A 303 -15.30 29.78 -11.10
C ASP A 303 -14.94 28.33 -10.70
N ALA A 304 -14.01 27.69 -11.42
CA ALA A 304 -13.57 26.33 -11.12
C ALA A 304 -12.82 26.26 -9.79
N VAL A 305 -11.94 27.23 -9.55
CA VAL A 305 -11.18 27.39 -8.30
C VAL A 305 -12.12 27.63 -7.12
N LEU A 306 -13.08 28.54 -7.27
CA LEU A 306 -14.10 28.81 -6.25
C LEU A 306 -14.96 27.58 -5.94
N GLU A 307 -15.38 26.85 -6.97
CA GLU A 307 -16.20 25.65 -6.84
C GLU A 307 -15.45 24.55 -6.06
N ALA A 308 -14.24 24.19 -6.51
CA ALA A 308 -13.44 23.14 -5.86
C ALA A 308 -13.10 23.49 -4.41
N SER A 309 -12.68 24.72 -4.15
CA SER A 309 -12.40 25.21 -2.80
C SER A 309 -13.63 25.17 -1.90
N SER A 310 -14.78 25.59 -2.42
CA SER A 310 -16.05 25.57 -1.67
C SER A 310 -16.53 24.15 -1.40
N ASN A 311 -16.36 23.23 -2.35
CA ASN A 311 -16.69 21.82 -2.18
C ASN A 311 -15.81 21.16 -1.12
N LEU A 312 -14.51 21.43 -1.15
CA LEU A 312 -13.58 20.92 -0.14
C LEU A 312 -13.90 21.48 1.25
N ALA A 313 -14.11 22.80 1.35
CA ALA A 313 -14.51 23.45 2.60
C ALA A 313 -15.78 22.82 3.17
N ARG A 314 -16.82 22.64 2.33
CA ARG A 314 -18.09 22.01 2.71
C ARG A 314 -17.92 20.55 3.16
N ALA A 315 -17.11 19.76 2.46
CA ALA A 315 -16.81 18.37 2.85
C ALA A 315 -16.13 18.31 4.22
N ILE A 316 -15.16 19.19 4.46
CA ILE A 316 -14.50 19.33 5.76
C ILE A 316 -15.49 19.80 6.83
N GLY A 317 -16.33 20.80 6.52
CA GLY A 317 -17.34 21.34 7.42
C GLY A 317 -18.29 20.28 7.98
N ARG A 318 -18.70 19.34 7.11
CA ARG A 318 -19.59 18.22 7.44
C ARG A 318 -18.90 17.02 8.05
N SER A 319 -17.59 16.91 7.91
CA SER A 319 -16.83 15.82 8.50
C SER A 319 -16.93 15.87 10.03
N ASN A 320 -17.15 14.70 10.64
CA ASN A 320 -17.15 14.53 12.09
C ASN A 320 -15.91 13.77 12.60
N SER A 321 -15.01 13.38 11.70
CA SER A 321 -13.83 12.57 11.99
C SER A 321 -12.51 13.35 11.85
N ILE A 322 -12.46 14.35 10.97
CA ILE A 322 -11.24 15.13 10.73
C ILE A 322 -10.96 16.03 11.94
N VAL A 323 -9.81 15.81 12.59
CA VAL A 323 -9.35 16.57 13.75
C VAL A 323 -8.17 17.50 13.42
N LYS A 324 -7.43 17.20 12.35
CA LYS A 324 -6.26 17.96 11.88
C LYS A 324 -6.47 18.34 10.41
N LEU A 325 -6.36 19.64 10.10
CA LEU A 325 -6.33 20.16 8.74
C LEU A 325 -5.06 20.99 8.55
N GLU A 326 -4.29 20.69 7.53
CA GLU A 326 -3.12 21.46 7.14
C GLU A 326 -3.18 21.81 5.65
N LEU A 327 -3.16 23.10 5.33
CA LEU A 327 -3.13 23.65 3.98
C LEU A 327 -1.90 24.55 3.86
N PHE A 328 -0.83 24.03 3.28
CA PHE A 328 0.45 24.75 3.17
C PHE A 328 0.78 25.07 1.73
N GLN A 329 0.96 26.35 1.43
CA GLN A 329 1.29 26.83 0.08
C GLN A 329 0.30 26.28 -0.95
N THR A 330 -0.98 26.60 -0.72
CA THR A 330 -2.07 26.21 -1.62
C THR A 330 -2.90 27.42 -2.01
N ASP A 331 -3.62 27.30 -3.12
CA ASP A 331 -4.68 28.23 -3.51
C ASP A 331 -6.07 27.68 -3.17
N LEU A 332 -6.20 26.83 -2.15
CA LEU A 332 -7.48 26.23 -1.73
C LEU A 332 -8.27 27.12 -0.78
N ILE A 333 -7.61 28.13 -0.20
CA ILE A 333 -8.18 29.08 0.74
C ILE A 333 -7.60 30.47 0.52
N GLY A 334 -8.47 31.42 0.19
CA GLY A 334 -8.13 32.82 -0.03
C GLY A 334 -9.37 33.71 -0.04
N SER A 335 -9.21 35.01 -0.29
CA SER A 335 -10.29 36.00 -0.40
C SER A 335 -11.44 35.59 -1.32
N LEU A 336 -11.21 34.74 -2.32
CA LEU A 336 -12.25 34.26 -3.22
C LEU A 336 -13.18 33.24 -2.53
N SER A 337 -12.64 32.34 -1.70
CA SER A 337 -13.36 31.23 -1.07
C SER A 337 -13.52 31.33 0.46
N PHE A 338 -13.00 32.37 1.10
CA PHE A 338 -12.91 32.46 2.57
C PHE A 338 -14.28 32.34 3.28
N LEU A 339 -15.37 32.81 2.67
CA LEU A 339 -16.71 32.67 3.24
C LEU A 339 -17.13 31.21 3.38
N SER A 340 -16.84 30.37 2.38
CA SER A 340 -17.09 28.93 2.43
C SER A 340 -16.31 28.26 3.57
N TRP A 341 -15.06 28.69 3.79
CA TRP A 341 -14.24 28.21 4.89
C TRP A 341 -14.72 28.67 6.27
N ILE A 342 -15.20 29.91 6.39
CA ILE A 342 -15.85 30.40 7.62
C ILE A 342 -17.06 29.53 7.97
N GLU A 343 -17.90 29.20 6.99
CA GLU A 343 -19.05 28.33 7.19
C GLU A 343 -18.62 26.92 7.60
N ALA A 344 -17.62 26.36 6.91
CA ALA A 344 -17.06 25.05 7.24
C ALA A 344 -16.53 24.97 8.67
N PHE A 345 -15.74 25.95 9.12
CA PHE A 345 -15.17 25.97 10.47
C PHE A 345 -16.24 26.18 11.55
N LYS A 346 -17.32 26.92 11.24
CA LYS A 346 -18.48 27.04 12.13
C LYS A 346 -19.29 25.75 12.20
N GLU A 347 -19.40 25.01 11.12
CA GLU A 347 -20.16 23.76 11.05
C GLU A 347 -19.41 22.62 11.73
N ASN A 348 -18.11 22.49 11.46
CA ASN A 348 -17.29 21.40 11.96
C ASN A 348 -17.17 21.43 13.50
N LYS A 349 -17.26 20.25 14.13
CA LYS A 349 -17.14 20.07 15.60
C LYS A 349 -15.98 19.17 16.01
N SER A 350 -15.32 18.52 15.06
CA SER A 350 -14.22 17.59 15.28
C SER A 350 -12.85 18.23 15.18
N LEU A 351 -12.68 19.32 14.42
CA LEU A 351 -11.40 20.01 14.24
C LEU A 351 -10.80 20.47 15.57
N ARG A 352 -9.50 20.24 15.71
CA ARG A 352 -8.68 20.58 16.88
C ARG A 352 -7.40 21.33 16.51
N LYS A 353 -6.88 21.08 15.31
CA LYS A 353 -5.71 21.78 14.77
C LYS A 353 -6.02 22.19 13.33
N ILE A 354 -5.85 23.47 13.05
CA ILE A 354 -5.92 24.02 11.69
C ILE A 354 -4.63 24.80 11.48
N THR A 355 -3.87 24.42 10.46
CA THR A 355 -2.71 25.18 10.01
C THR A 355 -2.93 25.61 8.57
N ILE A 356 -2.81 26.90 8.29
CA ILE A 356 -2.97 27.46 6.94
C ILE A 356 -1.77 28.35 6.66
N ALA A 357 -1.04 28.04 5.60
CA ALA A 357 -0.05 28.94 5.02
C ALA A 357 -0.43 29.20 3.56
N GLY A 358 -0.64 30.46 3.22
CA GLY A 358 -0.90 30.87 1.83
C GLY A 358 0.35 30.73 0.96
N LEU A 359 0.28 31.14 -0.31
CA LEU A 359 1.40 31.07 -1.24
C LEU A 359 2.50 32.14 -1.01
N ASN A 360 2.29 33.08 -0.09
CA ASN A 360 3.16 34.25 0.11
C ASN A 360 4.40 34.01 1.01
N ASN A 361 4.54 32.82 1.64
CA ASN A 361 5.54 32.57 2.69
C ASN A 361 6.96 32.33 2.17
N GLY A 362 7.49 33.27 1.38
CA GLY A 362 8.90 33.40 1.03
C GLY A 362 9.50 32.31 0.13
N TYR A 363 8.68 31.42 -0.44
CA TYR A 363 9.19 30.28 -1.22
C TYR A 363 8.50 30.02 -2.57
N MET A 364 7.38 30.67 -2.93
CA MET A 364 6.65 30.28 -4.16
C MET A 364 6.21 31.41 -5.11
N ILE A 365 6.16 32.69 -4.69
CA ILE A 365 5.42 33.71 -5.47
C ILE A 365 6.08 35.11 -5.52
N GLU A 366 7.29 35.30 -4.96
CA GLU A 366 7.95 36.62 -5.05
C GLU A 366 8.25 37.05 -6.51
N ASP A 367 8.29 36.11 -7.46
CA ASP A 367 8.65 36.33 -8.87
C ASP A 367 7.60 35.77 -9.85
N VAL A 368 6.35 36.26 -9.78
CA VAL A 368 5.32 35.93 -10.80
C VAL A 368 5.78 36.40 -12.18
N ASP A 369 5.76 35.50 -13.16
CA ASP A 369 6.00 35.88 -14.55
C ASP A 369 4.73 36.48 -15.17
N GLU A 370 4.52 37.78 -14.97
CA GLU A 370 3.39 38.53 -15.55
C GLU A 370 3.36 38.44 -17.09
N ASP A 371 4.48 38.14 -17.76
CA ASP A 371 4.51 37.96 -19.21
C ASP A 371 3.76 36.68 -19.65
N THR A 372 3.48 35.77 -18.72
CA THR A 372 2.68 34.56 -18.96
C THR A 372 1.18 34.76 -18.74
N TYR A 373 0.72 35.98 -18.46
CA TYR A 373 -0.68 36.26 -18.15
C TYR A 373 -1.64 35.84 -19.28
N ASP A 374 -2.64 35.05 -18.93
CA ASP A 374 -3.75 34.65 -19.78
C ASP A 374 -4.98 35.50 -19.43
N GLU A 375 -5.39 36.35 -20.37
CA GLU A 375 -6.56 37.23 -20.24
C GLU A 375 -7.90 36.48 -20.23
N GLU A 376 -7.99 35.29 -20.83
CA GLU A 376 -9.22 34.51 -20.92
C GLU A 376 -9.56 33.90 -19.56
N ASP A 377 -8.56 33.31 -18.90
CA ASP A 377 -8.72 32.63 -17.62
C ASP A 377 -8.33 33.49 -16.40
N GLU A 378 -7.78 34.69 -16.62
CA GLU A 378 -7.16 35.56 -15.60
C GLU A 378 -6.12 34.77 -14.78
N THR A 379 -5.13 34.15 -15.45
CA THR A 379 -4.14 33.28 -14.79
C THR A 379 -2.71 33.59 -15.21
N VAL A 380 -1.73 33.19 -14.39
CA VAL A 380 -0.29 33.25 -14.66
C VAL A 380 0.33 31.87 -14.45
N GLU A 381 1.45 31.56 -15.11
CA GLU A 381 2.22 30.36 -14.81
C GLU A 381 2.79 30.44 -13.39
N ASN A 382 2.78 29.31 -12.68
CA ASN A 382 3.47 29.17 -11.41
C ASN A 382 4.98 29.04 -11.69
N PRO A 383 5.83 29.97 -11.25
CA PRO A 383 7.27 29.97 -11.56
C PRO A 383 8.00 28.74 -10.99
N ASP A 384 7.48 28.13 -9.92
CA ASP A 384 8.06 26.96 -9.27
C ASP A 384 7.45 25.62 -9.72
N ASP A 385 6.33 25.66 -10.44
CA ASP A 385 5.74 24.48 -11.09
C ASP A 385 5.04 24.89 -12.40
N PHE A 386 5.78 24.86 -13.51
CA PHE A 386 5.29 25.22 -14.84
C PHE A 386 4.11 24.34 -15.33
N ARG A 387 3.78 23.25 -14.64
CA ARG A 387 2.58 22.45 -14.91
C ARG A 387 1.31 23.15 -14.42
N GLN A 388 1.45 24.18 -13.58
CA GLN A 388 0.35 24.86 -12.89
C GLN A 388 0.21 26.30 -13.37
N ARG A 389 -1.05 26.74 -13.45
CA ARG A 389 -1.41 28.14 -13.65
C ARG A 389 -2.34 28.57 -12.53
N ILE A 390 -2.13 29.76 -11.99
CA ILE A 390 -2.81 30.23 -10.78
C ILE A 390 -3.68 31.43 -11.14
N TYR A 391 -4.89 31.48 -10.58
CA TYR A 391 -5.79 32.62 -10.73
C TYR A 391 -5.14 33.91 -10.19
N TRP A 392 -4.94 34.89 -11.07
CA TRP A 392 -4.22 36.12 -10.84
C TRP A 392 -5.06 37.31 -11.28
N LYS A 393 -5.28 38.26 -10.37
CA LYS A 393 -6.09 39.44 -10.64
C LYS A 393 -5.53 40.66 -9.96
N GLU A 394 -5.25 41.69 -10.76
CA GLU A 394 -4.86 43.02 -10.26
C GLU A 394 -3.66 43.01 -9.29
N GLY A 395 -2.67 42.15 -9.53
CA GLY A 395 -1.47 42.06 -8.68
C GLY A 395 -1.64 41.20 -7.42
N PHE A 396 -2.67 40.36 -7.38
CA PHE A 396 -3.05 39.56 -6.22
C PHE A 396 -3.45 38.14 -6.65
N PHE A 397 -3.31 37.17 -5.74
CA PHE A 397 -3.82 35.79 -5.90
C PHE A 397 -5.09 35.61 -5.06
N PRO A 398 -6.29 35.84 -5.61
CA PRO A 398 -7.50 35.93 -4.79
C PRO A 398 -7.82 34.64 -4.03
N ASN A 399 -7.37 33.48 -4.48
CA ASN A 399 -7.64 32.22 -3.79
C ASN A 399 -6.44 31.64 -3.02
N ALA A 400 -5.32 32.35 -2.98
CA ALA A 400 -4.12 31.96 -2.21
C ALA A 400 -3.68 33.00 -1.17
N MET A 401 -4.30 34.17 -1.19
CA MET A 401 -4.04 35.28 -0.29
C MET A 401 -5.35 35.75 0.34
N MET A 402 -5.25 36.32 1.54
CA MET A 402 -6.35 36.95 2.26
C MET A 402 -5.91 38.32 2.76
N THR A 403 -6.88 39.18 3.03
CA THR A 403 -6.64 40.41 3.79
C THR A 403 -6.54 40.13 5.29
N ASP A 404 -5.91 41.01 6.05
CA ASP A 404 -5.85 40.94 7.52
C ASP A 404 -7.25 40.82 8.16
N GLU A 405 -8.26 41.45 7.55
CA GLU A 405 -9.65 41.37 8.01
C GLU A 405 -10.23 39.96 7.79
N GLU A 406 -9.99 39.36 6.62
CA GLU A 406 -10.44 38.01 6.30
C GLU A 406 -9.73 36.95 7.16
N ASP A 407 -8.42 37.10 7.39
CA ASP A 407 -7.63 36.28 8.32
C ASP A 407 -8.24 36.30 9.73
N THR A 408 -8.51 37.50 10.25
CA THR A 408 -9.14 37.69 11.56
C THR A 408 -10.49 36.98 11.62
N ARG A 409 -11.32 37.12 10.58
CA ARG A 409 -12.64 36.50 10.53
C ARG A 409 -12.60 34.98 10.44
N ILE A 410 -11.59 34.40 9.78
CA ILE A 410 -11.36 32.95 9.79
C ILE A 410 -10.97 32.47 11.19
N LYS A 411 -10.02 33.16 11.84
CA LYS A 411 -9.59 32.85 13.21
C LYS A 411 -10.76 32.88 14.20
N GLU A 412 -11.67 33.84 14.05
CA GLU A 412 -12.88 33.95 14.87
C GLU A 412 -13.95 32.88 14.57
N ALA A 413 -13.93 32.26 13.39
CA ALA A 413 -14.95 31.30 12.97
C ALA A 413 -14.76 29.91 13.59
N SER A 414 -13.52 29.54 13.92
CA SER A 414 -13.21 28.24 14.52
C SER A 414 -13.25 28.28 16.04
N THR A 415 -13.65 27.15 16.63
CA THR A 415 -13.56 26.95 18.08
C THR A 415 -12.25 26.27 18.50
N CYS A 416 -11.34 26.00 17.57
CA CYS A 416 -10.03 25.40 17.83
C CYS A 416 -8.89 26.36 17.44
N ASP A 417 -7.69 26.08 17.95
CA ASP A 417 -6.51 26.88 17.64
C ASP A 417 -6.22 26.81 16.14
N ILE A 418 -6.30 27.98 15.49
CA ILE A 418 -5.89 28.19 14.10
C ILE A 418 -4.54 28.88 14.10
N GLU A 419 -3.55 28.25 13.49
CA GLU A 419 -2.30 28.88 13.10
C GLU A 419 -2.41 29.28 11.62
N ILE A 420 -2.46 30.59 11.35
CA ILE A 420 -2.36 31.12 9.99
C ILE A 420 -1.06 31.88 9.87
N ASP A 421 -0.21 31.46 8.92
CA ASP A 421 1.03 32.12 8.54
C ASP A 421 0.90 32.66 7.11
N GLN A 422 0.60 33.96 7.02
CA GLN A 422 0.34 34.68 5.77
C GLN A 422 1.51 35.57 5.32
N MET A 423 2.64 35.53 6.03
CA MET A 423 3.80 36.32 5.60
C MET A 423 4.19 35.96 4.18
#